data_AF-A0A516H0I6-F1
#
_entry.id   AF-A0A516H0I6-F1
#
_cell.length_a   1.000
_cell.length_b   1.000
_cell.length_c   1.000
_cell.angle_alpha   90.00
_cell.angle_beta   90.00
_cell.angle_gamma   90.00
#
_symmetry.space_group_name_H-M   'P 1'
#
loop_
_entity.id
_entity.type
_entity.pdbx_description
1 polymer ?
#
loop_
_entity_poly.entity_id
_entity_poly.type
_entity_poly.pdbx_seq_one_letter_code
_entity_poly.pdbx_strand_id
1 'polypeptide(L)'
;MPDRLDRLRDRADRLYRPRQGVKAGGMTDTPSRDPAPGRSTFSTASTLRRDFTAADCREPAIRHLHDYWQRQRGMHRFPARNELDPIDMKPALGGITIFEIHPKADGGFRFRYRLIGSAIVARDGFDMTGRFLDELPLLQYRALLLGRLEMLARDPAPVLVHNKQFYDERWYDYEAIWLPLASDHENADMLMACQIFARTPSSHVGLPVVGKPGI
;
A
#
# COMPACT_ATOMS: atom_id res chain seq x y z
N MET A 1 -20.48 8.05 -18.86
CA MET A 1 -20.46 6.83 -18.02
C MET A 1 -19.83 7.14 -16.65
N PRO A 2 -20.54 7.81 -15.73
CA PRO A 2 -20.06 8.12 -14.35
C PRO A 2 -20.23 6.96 -13.34
N ASP A 3 -21.05 5.97 -13.68
CA ASP A 3 -21.63 4.96 -12.77
C ASP A 3 -20.64 3.95 -12.15
N ARG A 4 -19.40 3.85 -12.65
CA ARG A 4 -18.37 2.94 -12.10
C ARG A 4 -17.52 3.61 -11.02
N LEU A 5 -17.21 4.90 -11.15
CA LEU A 5 -16.44 5.66 -10.15
C LEU A 5 -17.29 5.97 -8.92
N ASP A 6 -18.58 6.25 -9.11
CA ASP A 6 -19.51 6.46 -7.99
C ASP A 6 -19.72 5.18 -7.18
N ARG A 7 -19.84 4.01 -7.85
CA ARG A 7 -19.89 2.72 -7.15
C ARG A 7 -18.59 2.37 -6.41
N LEU A 8 -17.43 2.74 -6.97
CA LEU A 8 -16.13 2.60 -6.30
C LEU A 8 -16.06 3.50 -5.06
N ARG A 9 -16.50 4.75 -5.20
CA ARG A 9 -16.59 5.71 -4.09
C ARG A 9 -17.55 5.24 -3.00
N ASP A 10 -18.75 4.78 -3.34
CA ASP A 10 -19.75 4.31 -2.37
C ASP A 10 -19.34 3.03 -1.62
N ARG A 11 -18.58 2.14 -2.27
CA ARG A 11 -18.06 0.92 -1.64
C ARG A 11 -16.87 1.23 -0.74
N ALA A 12 -15.97 2.10 -1.20
CA ALA A 12 -14.87 2.60 -0.41
C ALA A 12 -15.37 3.42 0.80
N ASP A 13 -16.36 4.30 0.60
CA ASP A 13 -17.01 5.07 1.66
C ASP A 13 -17.72 4.16 2.65
N ARG A 14 -18.22 2.97 2.25
CA ARG A 14 -18.76 1.97 3.19
C ARG A 14 -17.69 1.24 3.99
N LEU A 15 -16.54 0.93 3.39
CA LEU A 15 -15.41 0.29 4.06
C LEU A 15 -14.60 1.25 4.96
N TYR A 16 -14.76 2.56 4.77
CA TYR A 16 -13.96 3.60 5.45
C TYR A 16 -14.80 4.69 6.14
N ARG A 17 -16.15 4.62 6.16
CA ARG A 17 -17.00 5.58 6.89
C ARG A 17 -16.85 5.43 8.40
N PRO A 18 -16.69 6.53 9.17
CA PRO A 18 -17.11 6.52 10.56
C PRO A 18 -18.65 6.37 10.62
N ARG A 19 -19.17 5.41 11.38
CA ARG A 19 -20.61 5.36 11.68
C ARG A 19 -21.01 6.65 12.38
N GLN A 20 -21.96 7.39 11.80
CA GLN A 20 -22.68 8.44 12.56
C GLN A 20 -23.51 7.73 13.63
N GLY A 21 -23.21 8.02 14.89
CA GLY A 21 -23.97 7.52 16.03
C GLY A 21 -25.42 8.00 15.97
N VAL A 22 -26.34 7.06 16.18
CA VAL A 22 -27.75 7.30 16.47
C VAL A 22 -27.85 8.17 17.73
N LYS A 23 -28.62 9.27 17.68
CA LYS A 23 -28.95 10.07 18.87
C LYS A 23 -30.09 9.42 19.66
N ALA A 24 -29.86 9.26 20.96
CA ALA A 24 -30.63 9.81 22.09
C ALA A 24 -30.93 8.78 23.18
N GLY A 25 -30.49 9.08 24.42
CA GLY A 25 -30.98 8.45 25.64
C GLY A 25 -29.98 8.44 26.79
N GLY A 26 -30.06 9.45 27.66
CA GLY A 26 -29.87 9.36 29.13
C GLY A 26 -28.59 8.75 29.72
N MET A 27 -27.80 9.64 30.33
CA MET A 27 -27.17 9.52 31.67
C MET A 27 -26.11 8.43 31.95
N THR A 28 -24.94 8.94 32.36
CA THR A 28 -23.83 8.33 33.12
C THR A 28 -23.15 7.11 32.53
N ASP A 29 -21.96 7.28 31.93
CA ASP A 29 -20.90 6.31 32.16
C ASP A 29 -19.47 6.84 31.89
N THR A 30 -18.56 6.23 32.62
CA THR A 30 -17.10 6.27 32.61
C THR A 30 -16.51 6.22 31.19
N PRO A 31 -15.38 6.88 30.86
CA PRO A 31 -14.85 6.86 29.51
C PRO A 31 -14.28 5.47 29.14
N SER A 32 -15.11 4.64 28.50
CA SER A 32 -14.64 3.45 27.78
C SER A 32 -13.83 3.88 26.55
N ARG A 33 -12.55 3.48 26.53
CA ARG A 33 -11.64 3.59 25.38
C ARG A 33 -11.88 2.39 24.45
N ASP A 34 -13.00 2.40 23.73
CA ASP A 34 -13.19 1.46 22.62
C ASP A 34 -12.83 2.12 21.28
N PRO A 35 -11.88 1.58 20.49
CA PRO A 35 -11.65 2.06 19.14
C PRO A 35 -12.85 1.68 18.26
N ALA A 36 -13.46 2.70 17.63
CA ALA A 36 -14.64 2.54 16.79
C ALA A 36 -14.42 1.55 15.62
N PRO A 37 -15.44 0.75 15.26
CA PRO A 37 -15.31 -0.29 14.24
C PRO A 37 -15.33 0.27 12.81
N GLY A 38 -14.54 -0.35 11.92
CA GLY A 38 -14.64 -0.19 10.47
C GLY A 38 -13.67 0.76 9.78
N ARG A 39 -12.57 1.21 10.42
CA ARG A 39 -11.53 1.97 9.72
C ARG A 39 -10.36 1.07 9.38
N SER A 40 -10.08 0.85 8.10
CA SER A 40 -8.68 0.60 7.75
C SER A 40 -7.91 1.89 7.98
N THR A 41 -7.15 1.95 9.08
CA THR A 41 -6.30 3.10 9.37
C THR A 41 -4.96 2.89 8.68
N PHE A 42 -4.76 3.63 7.59
CA PHE A 42 -3.42 3.76 7.01
C PHE A 42 -2.58 4.60 7.99
N SER A 43 -1.86 3.92 8.87
CA SER A 43 -0.94 4.58 9.78
C SER A 43 0.20 5.25 9.01
N THR A 44 0.38 6.54 9.22
CA THR A 44 1.53 7.32 8.72
C THR A 44 2.83 6.97 9.44
N ALA A 45 2.77 6.34 10.62
CA ALA A 45 3.94 5.84 11.34
C ALA A 45 4.45 4.54 10.70
N SER A 46 4.90 4.64 9.45
CA SER A 46 5.58 3.55 8.74
C SER A 46 7.09 3.74 8.90
N THR A 47 7.80 2.72 9.41
CA THR A 47 9.27 2.72 9.36
C THR A 47 9.69 2.32 7.95
N LEU A 48 10.09 3.31 7.14
CA LEU A 48 10.67 3.08 5.82
C LEU A 48 12.17 2.81 5.97
N ARG A 49 12.64 1.66 5.51
CA ARG A 49 14.05 1.26 5.56
C ARG A 49 14.57 1.05 4.14
N ARG A 50 15.63 1.79 3.79
CA ARG A 50 16.41 1.57 2.56
C ARG A 50 17.61 0.66 2.78
N ASP A 51 18.16 0.68 3.98
CA ASP A 51 19.21 -0.23 4.42
C ASP A 51 18.57 -1.43 5.14
N PHE A 52 18.39 -2.51 4.40
CA PHE A 52 17.86 -3.77 4.87
C PHE A 52 18.45 -4.93 4.07
N THR A 53 18.37 -6.11 4.66
CA THR A 53 18.77 -7.38 4.04
C THR A 53 17.56 -8.33 4.00
N ALA A 54 17.72 -9.49 3.33
CA ALA A 54 16.70 -10.54 3.32
C ALA A 54 16.29 -11.00 4.75
N ALA A 55 17.19 -10.87 5.74
CA ALA A 55 16.92 -11.23 7.13
C ALA A 55 15.95 -10.27 7.82
N ASP A 56 15.83 -9.03 7.35
CA ASP A 56 14.88 -8.03 7.88
C ASP A 56 13.44 -8.28 7.39
N CYS A 57 13.26 -9.03 6.30
CA CYS A 57 11.95 -9.39 5.78
C CYS A 57 11.29 -10.44 6.67
N ARG A 58 10.15 -10.09 7.26
CA ARG A 58 9.38 -10.92 8.21
C ARG A 58 8.49 -11.92 7.49
N GLU A 59 7.92 -11.52 6.35
CA GLU A 59 7.05 -12.36 5.54
C GLU A 59 7.88 -13.14 4.50
N PRO A 60 7.75 -14.47 4.45
CA PRO A 60 8.50 -15.29 3.48
C PRO A 60 8.28 -14.87 2.03
N ALA A 61 7.07 -14.41 1.67
CA ALA A 61 6.76 -13.93 0.34
C ALA A 61 7.51 -12.64 -0.02
N ILE A 62 7.68 -11.73 0.93
CA ILE A 62 8.44 -10.48 0.75
C ILE A 62 9.92 -10.78 0.59
N ARG A 63 10.48 -11.68 1.44
CA ARG A 63 11.86 -12.14 1.33
C ARG A 63 12.13 -12.78 -0.04
N HIS A 64 11.26 -13.72 -0.44
CA HIS A 64 11.35 -14.42 -1.71
C HIS A 64 11.35 -13.44 -2.90
N LEU A 65 10.45 -12.45 -2.88
CA LEU A 65 10.38 -11.44 -3.93
C LEU A 65 11.64 -10.56 -3.98
N HIS A 66 12.16 -10.15 -2.82
CA HIS A 66 13.40 -9.38 -2.74
C HIS A 66 14.58 -10.16 -3.33
N ASP A 67 14.77 -11.42 -2.92
CA ASP A 67 15.88 -12.24 -3.38
C ASP A 67 15.77 -12.54 -4.89
N TYR A 68 14.56 -12.75 -5.39
CA TYR A 68 14.31 -12.85 -6.83
C TYR A 68 14.67 -11.56 -7.57
N TRP A 69 14.19 -10.41 -7.09
CA TRP A 69 14.50 -9.11 -7.68
C TRP A 69 16.00 -8.82 -7.72
N GLN A 70 16.73 -9.12 -6.64
CA GLN A 70 18.19 -8.97 -6.60
C GLN A 70 18.90 -9.88 -7.60
N ARG A 71 18.44 -11.13 -7.77
CA ARG A 71 18.99 -12.04 -8.78
C ARG A 71 18.76 -11.54 -10.20
N GLN A 72 17.56 -11.04 -10.51
CA GLN A 72 17.24 -10.52 -11.84
C GLN A 72 17.99 -9.22 -12.13
N ARG A 73 18.16 -8.36 -11.12
CA ARG A 73 18.98 -7.16 -11.25
C ARG A 73 20.42 -7.49 -11.64
N GLY A 74 21.01 -8.53 -11.05
CA GLY A 74 22.41 -8.87 -11.26
C GLY A 74 23.33 -7.69 -10.94
N MET A 75 24.11 -7.25 -11.93
CA MET A 75 25.03 -6.12 -11.79
C MET A 75 24.40 -4.77 -12.16
N HIS A 76 23.20 -4.76 -12.73
CA HIS A 76 22.51 -3.54 -13.13
C HIS A 76 22.00 -2.74 -11.94
N ARG A 77 21.59 -1.49 -12.15
CA ARG A 77 20.96 -0.71 -11.08
C ARG A 77 19.58 -1.25 -10.73
N PHE A 78 18.77 -1.64 -11.71
CA PHE A 78 17.45 -2.26 -11.52
C PHE A 78 17.17 -3.32 -12.61
N PRO A 79 16.35 -4.35 -12.35
CA PRO A 79 15.90 -5.27 -13.40
C PRO A 79 14.82 -4.61 -14.28
N ALA A 80 14.74 -5.05 -15.53
CA ALA A 80 13.65 -4.69 -16.42
C ALA A 80 12.41 -5.53 -16.11
N ARG A 81 11.22 -4.96 -16.33
CA ARG A 81 9.97 -5.68 -16.05
C ARG A 81 9.84 -6.95 -16.88
N ASN A 82 10.28 -6.96 -18.13
CA ASN A 82 10.17 -8.12 -19.03
C ASN A 82 11.07 -9.30 -18.64
N GLU A 83 12.04 -9.10 -17.74
CA GLU A 83 12.89 -10.16 -17.17
C GLU A 83 12.22 -10.88 -15.98
N LEU A 84 11.16 -10.28 -15.42
CA LEU A 84 10.45 -10.85 -14.29
C LEU A 84 9.37 -11.84 -14.77
N ASP A 85 9.63 -13.12 -14.56
CA ASP A 85 8.67 -14.21 -14.73
C ASP A 85 7.71 -14.27 -13.54
N PRO A 86 6.39 -14.11 -13.75
CA PRO A 86 5.39 -14.27 -12.69
C PRO A 86 5.46 -15.60 -11.93
N ILE A 87 5.86 -16.70 -12.59
CA ILE A 87 5.95 -18.03 -11.97
C ILE A 87 6.95 -18.02 -10.82
N ASP A 88 8.09 -17.36 -11.00
CA ASP A 88 9.11 -17.23 -9.97
C ASP A 88 8.70 -16.28 -8.84
N MET A 89 7.64 -15.49 -9.00
CA MET A 89 7.12 -14.58 -7.96
C MET A 89 5.87 -15.12 -7.26
N LYS A 90 5.46 -16.37 -7.56
CA LYS A 90 4.17 -16.96 -7.16
C LYS A 90 3.77 -16.74 -5.69
N PRO A 91 4.65 -16.87 -4.68
CA PRO A 91 4.28 -16.64 -3.27
C PRO A 91 3.80 -15.20 -2.99
N ALA A 92 4.26 -14.22 -3.77
CA ALA A 92 4.00 -12.80 -3.58
C ALA A 92 2.94 -12.24 -4.54
N LEU A 93 2.66 -12.90 -5.67
CA LEU A 93 1.82 -12.38 -6.78
C LEU A 93 0.50 -11.74 -6.32
N GLY A 94 -0.22 -12.39 -5.41
CA GLY A 94 -1.50 -11.89 -4.92
C GLY A 94 -1.40 -10.52 -4.24
N GLY A 95 -0.24 -10.19 -3.67
CA GLY A 95 0.05 -8.94 -2.98
C GLY A 95 0.84 -7.93 -3.81
N ILE A 96 1.07 -8.16 -5.10
CA ILE A 96 1.89 -7.25 -5.95
C ILE A 96 1.01 -6.14 -6.57
N THR A 97 1.51 -4.91 -6.58
CA THR A 97 1.01 -3.81 -7.43
C THR A 97 2.16 -3.25 -8.25
N ILE A 98 1.94 -3.00 -9.53
CA ILE A 98 2.94 -2.33 -10.40
C ILE A 98 2.40 -0.98 -10.84
N PHE A 99 3.20 0.05 -10.65
CA PHE A 99 2.95 1.42 -11.10
C PHE A 99 3.92 1.77 -12.21
N GLU A 100 3.42 2.32 -13.31
CA GLU A 100 4.23 2.97 -14.34
C GLU A 100 4.36 4.45 -14.01
N ILE A 101 5.58 4.97 -14.15
CA ILE A 101 5.93 6.36 -13.90
C ILE A 101 5.74 7.15 -15.20
N HIS A 102 4.96 8.21 -15.14
CA HIS A 102 4.79 9.18 -16.21
C HIS A 102 5.33 10.54 -15.77
N PRO A 103 6.54 10.93 -16.19
CA PRO A 103 7.07 12.26 -15.92
C PRO A 103 6.16 13.35 -16.51
N LYS A 104 6.02 14.46 -15.80
CA LYS A 104 5.32 15.66 -16.29
C LYS A 104 6.32 16.74 -16.66
N ALA A 105 5.91 17.64 -17.56
CA ALA A 105 6.73 18.79 -17.96
C ALA A 105 7.07 19.75 -16.80
N ASP A 106 6.27 19.75 -15.73
CA ASP A 106 6.47 20.57 -14.52
C ASP A 106 7.44 19.93 -13.50
N GLY A 107 8.10 18.82 -13.84
CA GLY A 107 9.01 18.11 -12.93
C GLY A 107 8.31 17.28 -11.84
N GLY A 108 6.98 17.11 -11.94
CA GLY A 108 6.21 16.14 -11.17
C GLY A 108 6.02 14.80 -11.90
N PHE A 109 5.21 13.93 -11.30
CA PHE A 109 4.93 12.59 -11.84
C PHE A 109 3.43 12.32 -11.84
N ARG A 110 2.99 11.47 -12.78
CA ARG A 110 1.72 10.73 -12.70
C ARG A 110 2.04 9.24 -12.66
N PHE A 111 1.16 8.48 -12.03
CA PHE A 111 1.37 7.05 -11.85
C PHE A 111 0.18 6.28 -12.38
N ARG A 112 0.43 5.28 -13.23
CA ARG A 112 -0.60 4.41 -13.79
C ARG A 112 -0.48 3.01 -13.20
N TYR A 113 -1.59 2.45 -12.71
CA TYR A 113 -1.62 1.07 -12.28
C TYR A 113 -1.50 0.13 -13.49
N ARG A 114 -0.44 -0.66 -13.54
CA ARG A 114 -0.22 -1.68 -14.58
C ARG A 114 -0.72 -3.06 -14.17
N LEU A 115 -0.68 -3.34 -12.88
CA LEU A 115 -1.11 -4.60 -12.30
C LEU A 115 -1.50 -4.38 -10.85
N ILE A 116 -2.54 -5.06 -10.40
CA ILE A 116 -2.92 -5.18 -8.99
C ILE A 116 -3.20 -6.65 -8.71
N GLY A 117 -2.54 -7.19 -7.69
CA GLY A 117 -2.62 -8.58 -7.29
C GLY A 117 -4.01 -8.92 -6.76
N SER A 118 -4.43 -10.16 -6.99
CA SER A 118 -5.78 -10.63 -6.68
C SER A 118 -6.13 -10.56 -5.18
N ALA A 119 -5.15 -10.75 -4.28
CA ALA A 119 -5.40 -10.64 -2.85
C ALA A 119 -5.65 -9.18 -2.43
N ILE A 120 -5.00 -8.21 -3.09
CA ILE A 120 -5.28 -6.78 -2.89
C ILE A 120 -6.69 -6.46 -3.37
N VAL A 121 -7.06 -6.87 -4.60
CA VAL A 121 -8.40 -6.63 -5.15
C VAL A 121 -9.48 -7.26 -4.28
N ALA A 122 -9.25 -8.48 -3.77
CA ALA A 122 -10.18 -9.17 -2.88
C ALA A 122 -10.38 -8.40 -1.56
N ARG A 123 -9.29 -7.88 -0.97
CA ARG A 123 -9.34 -7.11 0.29
C ARG A 123 -9.95 -5.73 0.10
N ASP A 124 -9.49 -4.97 -0.89
CA ASP A 124 -9.89 -3.57 -1.10
C ASP A 124 -11.26 -3.48 -1.79
N GLY A 125 -11.67 -4.54 -2.49
CA GLY A 125 -12.96 -4.64 -3.16
C GLY A 125 -13.03 -3.87 -4.48
N PHE A 126 -11.90 -3.41 -5.01
CA PHE A 126 -11.83 -2.73 -6.30
C PHE A 126 -10.51 -2.95 -7.02
N ASP A 127 -10.54 -2.75 -8.34
CA ASP A 127 -9.39 -2.88 -9.24
C ASP A 127 -9.19 -1.56 -10.01
N MET A 128 -8.05 -0.92 -9.77
CA MET A 128 -7.59 0.31 -10.44
C MET A 128 -6.70 0.02 -11.65
N THR A 129 -6.51 -1.23 -12.07
CA THR A 129 -5.66 -1.59 -13.22
C THR A 129 -6.06 -0.79 -14.47
N GLY A 130 -5.06 -0.20 -15.14
CA GLY A 130 -5.21 0.66 -16.29
C GLY A 130 -5.52 2.13 -15.97
N ARG A 131 -5.86 2.47 -14.73
CA ARG A 131 -6.21 3.83 -14.29
C ARG A 131 -5.00 4.57 -13.72
N PHE A 132 -5.11 5.89 -13.66
CA PHE A 132 -4.15 6.72 -12.96
C PHE A 132 -4.47 6.82 -11.46
N LEU A 133 -3.43 7.02 -10.65
CA LEU A 133 -3.56 7.20 -9.20
C LEU A 133 -4.40 8.43 -8.81
N ASP A 134 -4.41 9.47 -9.64
CA ASP A 134 -5.24 10.66 -9.42
C ASP A 134 -6.74 10.35 -9.46
N GLU A 135 -7.17 9.28 -10.15
CA GLU A 135 -8.54 8.79 -10.19
C GLU A 135 -8.97 8.03 -8.91
N LEU A 136 -8.05 7.73 -7.97
CA LEU A 136 -8.37 7.00 -6.75
C LEU A 136 -9.28 7.83 -5.83
N PRO A 137 -10.50 7.38 -5.51
CA PRO A 137 -11.46 8.18 -4.74
C PRO A 137 -11.12 8.31 -3.25
N LEU A 138 -10.23 7.45 -2.75
CA LEU A 138 -9.77 7.44 -1.35
C LEU A 138 -8.74 8.55 -1.08
N LEU A 139 -9.19 9.79 -0.89
CA LEU A 139 -8.33 10.99 -0.87
C LEU A 139 -7.13 10.90 0.09
N GLN A 140 -7.34 10.42 1.33
CA GLN A 140 -6.26 10.29 2.32
C GLN A 140 -5.23 9.22 1.94
N TYR A 141 -5.72 8.06 1.51
CA TYR A 141 -4.85 6.97 1.05
C TYR A 141 -4.11 7.35 -0.24
N ARG A 142 -4.79 8.03 -1.16
CA ARG A 142 -4.22 8.59 -2.39
C ARG A 142 -3.07 9.54 -2.08
N ALA A 143 -3.25 10.48 -1.14
CA ALA A 143 -2.19 11.42 -0.76
C ALA A 143 -0.96 10.72 -0.18
N LEU A 144 -1.16 9.73 0.70
CA LEU A 144 -0.09 8.92 1.27
C LEU A 144 0.66 8.13 0.19
N LEU A 145 -0.09 7.48 -0.70
CA LEU A 145 0.48 6.67 -1.79
C LEU A 145 1.23 7.54 -2.80
N LEU A 146 0.66 8.70 -3.17
CA LEU A 146 1.29 9.66 -4.07
C LEU A 146 2.62 10.16 -3.50
N GLY A 147 2.66 10.59 -2.24
CA GLY A 147 3.90 11.05 -1.62
C GLY A 147 4.99 9.96 -1.61
N ARG A 148 4.63 8.70 -1.37
CA ARG A 148 5.58 7.58 -1.41
C ARG A 148 6.09 7.31 -2.83
N LEU A 149 5.21 7.31 -3.83
CA LEU A 149 5.58 7.10 -5.23
C LEU A 149 6.43 8.23 -5.77
N GLU A 150 6.12 9.49 -5.43
CA GLU A 150 6.95 10.65 -5.80
C GLU A 150 8.34 10.58 -5.18
N MET A 151 8.44 10.21 -3.89
CA MET A 151 9.74 9.99 -3.23
C MET A 151 10.57 8.92 -3.96
N LEU A 152 9.95 7.79 -4.31
CA LEU A 152 10.63 6.68 -5.02
C LEU A 152 10.93 7.00 -6.48
N ALA A 153 10.13 7.82 -7.15
CA ALA A 153 10.40 8.24 -8.53
C ALA A 153 11.55 9.26 -8.59
N ARG A 154 11.68 10.13 -7.57
CA ARG A 154 12.79 11.09 -7.49
C ARG A 154 14.11 10.45 -7.09
N ASP A 155 14.07 9.49 -6.18
CA ASP A 155 15.25 8.81 -5.68
C ASP A 155 14.97 7.29 -5.54
N PRO A 156 15.09 6.56 -6.65
CA PRO A 156 14.72 5.15 -6.70
C PRO A 156 15.69 4.26 -5.92
N ALA A 157 15.14 3.52 -4.96
CA ALA A 157 15.85 2.51 -4.18
C ALA A 157 14.84 1.46 -3.66
N PRO A 158 15.29 0.22 -3.39
CA PRO A 158 14.51 -0.73 -2.61
C PRO A 158 14.11 -0.13 -1.24
N VAL A 159 12.85 -0.29 -0.85
CA VAL A 159 12.35 0.16 0.46
C VAL A 159 11.54 -0.94 1.12
N LEU A 160 11.95 -1.35 2.31
CA LEU A 160 11.17 -2.22 3.19
C LEU A 160 10.33 -1.37 4.15
N VAL A 161 9.12 -1.82 4.41
CA VAL A 161 8.16 -1.15 5.28
C VAL A 161 7.61 -2.14 6.29
N HIS A 162 7.78 -1.83 7.57
CA HIS A 162 7.04 -2.48 8.65
C HIS A 162 6.03 -1.51 9.23
N ASN A 163 4.80 -1.97 9.40
CA ASN A 163 3.74 -1.20 10.05
C ASN A 163 2.78 -2.16 10.76
N LYS A 164 1.85 -1.60 11.54
CA LYS A 164 0.63 -2.29 11.95
C LYS A 164 -0.54 -1.54 11.33
N GLN A 165 -1.45 -2.29 10.72
CA GLN A 165 -2.68 -1.72 10.17
C GLN A 165 -3.86 -2.25 10.95
N PHE A 166 -4.76 -1.34 11.31
CA PHE A 166 -6.06 -1.73 11.85
C PHE A 166 -6.94 -2.10 10.65
N TYR A 167 -7.56 -3.27 10.67
CA TYR A 167 -8.46 -3.76 9.64
C TYR A 167 -9.44 -4.74 10.30
N ASP A 168 -10.70 -4.75 9.89
CA ASP A 168 -11.72 -5.68 10.45
C ASP A 168 -11.72 -5.72 11.99
N GLU A 169 -11.73 -4.53 12.60
CA GLU A 169 -11.74 -4.32 14.06
C GLU A 169 -10.53 -4.90 14.82
N ARG A 170 -9.47 -5.27 14.09
CA ARG A 170 -8.29 -5.94 14.64
C ARG A 170 -7.02 -5.33 14.10
N TRP A 171 -5.94 -5.41 14.87
CA TRP A 171 -4.62 -5.01 14.40
C TRP A 171 -3.96 -6.16 13.67
N TYR A 172 -3.35 -5.89 12.54
CA TYR A 172 -2.55 -6.85 11.78
C TYR A 172 -1.14 -6.30 11.60
N ASP A 173 -0.16 -7.17 11.75
CA ASP A 173 1.18 -6.88 11.26
C ASP A 173 1.13 -6.75 9.73
N TYR A 174 1.77 -5.70 9.24
CA TYR A 174 1.82 -5.35 7.84
C TYR A 174 3.28 -5.22 7.43
N GLU A 175 3.63 -5.91 6.36
CA GLU A 175 4.91 -5.75 5.70
C GLU A 175 4.68 -5.40 4.23
N ALA A 176 5.48 -4.45 3.74
CA ALA A 176 5.55 -4.19 2.32
C ALA A 176 6.97 -3.93 1.86
N ILE A 177 7.23 -4.22 0.59
CA ILE A 177 8.47 -3.87 -0.09
C ILE A 177 8.15 -3.09 -1.36
N TRP A 178 8.97 -2.09 -1.65
CA TRP A 178 8.95 -1.30 -2.88
C TRP A 178 10.25 -1.55 -3.62
N LEU A 179 10.16 -1.87 -4.90
CA LEU A 179 11.25 -2.31 -5.74
C LEU A 179 11.18 -1.56 -7.06
N PRO A 180 12.19 -0.72 -7.39
CA PRO A 180 12.24 -0.06 -8.69
C PRO A 180 12.47 -1.06 -9.82
N LEU A 181 11.93 -0.76 -10.99
CA LEU A 181 12.17 -1.48 -12.24
C LEU A 181 12.57 -0.45 -13.30
N ALA A 182 13.45 -0.83 -14.20
CA ALA A 182 13.93 0.04 -15.26
C ALA A 182 14.07 -0.74 -16.57
N SER A 183 13.34 -0.35 -17.61
CA SER A 183 13.47 -0.98 -18.94
C SER A 183 14.86 -0.79 -19.55
N ASP A 184 15.62 0.23 -19.13
CA ASP A 184 17.00 0.51 -19.55
C ASP A 184 18.04 0.11 -18.49
N HIS A 185 17.61 -0.59 -17.44
CA HIS A 185 18.43 -1.03 -16.30
C HIS A 185 18.99 0.07 -15.38
N GLU A 186 18.69 1.35 -15.66
CA GLU A 186 19.30 2.50 -14.97
C GLU A 186 18.26 3.49 -14.43
N ASN A 187 17.31 3.89 -15.27
CA ASN A 187 16.30 4.89 -14.96
C ASN A 187 14.98 4.20 -14.64
N ALA A 188 14.56 4.30 -13.37
CA ALA A 188 13.32 3.69 -12.94
C ALA A 188 12.13 4.28 -13.72
N ASP A 189 11.43 3.45 -14.48
CA ASP A 189 10.22 3.77 -15.24
C ASP A 189 8.98 3.06 -14.65
N MET A 190 9.19 2.10 -13.75
CA MET A 190 8.13 1.46 -12.98
C MET A 190 8.55 1.24 -11.51
N LEU A 191 7.54 1.13 -10.64
CA LEU A 191 7.68 0.74 -9.25
C LEU A 191 6.81 -0.46 -8.97
N MET A 192 7.42 -1.54 -8.45
CA MET A 192 6.71 -2.71 -7.97
C MET A 192 6.60 -2.64 -6.45
N ALA A 193 5.39 -2.71 -5.94
CA ALA A 193 5.11 -2.89 -4.52
C ALA A 193 4.64 -4.32 -4.27
N CYS A 194 5.02 -4.93 -3.16
CA CYS A 194 4.32 -6.08 -2.62
C CYS A 194 3.90 -5.79 -1.19
N GLN A 195 2.67 -6.12 -0.83
CA GLN A 195 2.10 -5.88 0.49
C GLN A 195 1.45 -7.14 1.04
N ILE A 196 1.81 -7.50 2.26
CA ILE A 196 1.33 -8.69 2.97
C ILE A 196 0.79 -8.26 4.34
N PHE A 197 -0.37 -8.79 4.68
CA PHE A 197 -0.96 -8.69 6.00
C PHE A 197 -0.80 -10.04 6.67
N ALA A 198 -0.34 -10.03 7.93
CA ALA A 198 -0.27 -11.25 8.71
C ALA A 198 -1.64 -11.94 8.74
N ARG A 199 -1.65 -13.27 8.67
CA ARG A 199 -2.90 -14.06 8.65
C ARG A 199 -3.68 -13.97 9.96
N THR A 200 -2.96 -13.81 11.06
CA THR A 200 -3.53 -13.68 12.39
C THR A 200 -3.43 -12.25 12.90
N PRO A 201 -4.45 -11.79 13.64
CA PRO A 201 -4.38 -10.53 14.35
C PRO A 201 -3.15 -10.47 15.27
N SER A 202 -2.54 -9.29 15.35
CA SER A 202 -1.53 -8.93 16.34
C SER A 202 -2.17 -8.81 17.72
N SER A 203 -1.49 -9.37 18.73
CA SER A 203 -1.84 -9.19 20.15
C SER A 203 -1.54 -7.78 20.67
N HIS A 204 -0.77 -6.98 19.93
CA HIS A 204 -0.38 -5.62 20.30
C HIS A 204 -1.00 -4.58 19.38
N VAL A 205 -1.48 -3.48 19.98
CA VAL A 205 -2.04 -2.30 19.29
C VAL A 205 -0.92 -1.60 18.49
N GLY A 206 -1.21 -1.14 17.27
CA GLY A 206 -0.31 -0.30 16.50
C GLY A 206 -0.11 1.09 17.11
N LEU A 207 0.96 1.79 16.71
CA LEU A 207 1.13 3.19 17.12
C LEU A 207 -0.14 3.97 16.73
N PRO A 208 -0.71 4.79 17.64
CA PRO A 208 -1.91 5.55 17.34
C PRO A 208 -1.65 6.42 16.12
N VAL A 209 -2.58 6.38 15.15
CA VAL A 209 -2.63 7.39 14.10
C VAL A 209 -2.91 8.70 14.81
N VAL A 210 -1.91 9.60 14.87
CA VAL A 210 -2.11 10.95 15.39
C VAL A 210 -3.09 11.64 14.44
N GLY A 211 -4.38 11.55 14.76
CA GLY A 211 -5.37 12.47 14.26
C GLY A 211 -4.93 13.85 14.71
N LYS A 212 -4.80 14.79 13.77
CA LYS A 212 -4.55 16.19 14.10
C LYS A 212 -5.48 16.61 15.26
N PRO A 213 -4.98 17.31 16.29
CA PRO A 213 -5.86 17.91 17.28
C PRO A 213 -6.83 18.84 16.54
N GLY A 214 -8.11 18.74 16.90
CA GLY A 214 -9.19 19.51 16.30
C GLY A 214 -8.92 21.01 16.37
N ILE A 215 -9.35 21.70 15.32
CA ILE A 215 -9.72 23.12 15.36
C ILE A 215 -11.23 23.14 15.20
#